data_AF-A0A537NFX6-F1
#
_entry.id   AF-A0A537NFX6-F1
#
_cell.length_a   1.000
_cell.length_b   1.000
_cell.length_c   1.000
_cell.angle_alpha   90.00
_cell.angle_beta   90.00
_cell.angle_gamma   90.00
#
_symmetry.space_group_name_H-M   'P 1'
#
loop_
_entity.id
_entity.type
_entity.pdbx_description
1 polymer ?
#
loop_
_entity_poly.entity_id
_entity_poly.type
_entity_poly.pdbx_seq_one_letter_code
_entity_poly.pdbx_strand_id
1 'polypeptide(L)' 'MSYQSRDRLLGASALYISPAARPTWRQRLAFTFVLWHQRREMRRSLAQMDARSLRDAGISPAAAAYESGKPFWTEMGPLR' A
#
# COMPACT_ATOMS: atom_id res chain seq x y z
N MET A 1 -47.50 21.10 -25.34
CA MET A 1 -46.24 21.81 -25.66
C MET A 1 -45.88 22.72 -24.49
N SER A 2 -44.86 22.36 -23.71
CA SER A 2 -43.99 23.29 -22.97
C SER A 2 -42.84 22.49 -22.38
N TYR A 3 -41.72 22.56 -23.07
CA TYR A 3 -40.40 22.17 -22.60
C TYR A 3 -39.95 23.18 -21.54
N GLN A 4 -39.74 22.77 -20.30
CA GLN A 4 -38.85 23.45 -19.36
C GLN A 4 -38.01 22.39 -18.65
N SER A 5 -36.81 22.16 -19.20
CA SER A 5 -35.53 22.49 -18.55
C SER A 5 -35.32 21.70 -17.26
N ARG A 6 -34.71 20.50 -17.28
CA ARG A 6 -33.25 20.25 -17.38
C ARG A 6 -32.41 21.28 -16.59
N ASP A 7 -31.47 20.74 -15.79
CA ASP A 7 -30.33 21.42 -15.15
C ASP A 7 -30.40 21.84 -13.66
N ARG A 8 -30.69 20.92 -12.73
CA ARG A 8 -30.23 21.18 -11.34
C ARG A 8 -29.77 20.01 -10.46
N LEU A 9 -29.53 18.83 -11.03
CA LEU A 9 -29.06 17.67 -10.26
C LEU A 9 -27.59 17.26 -10.54
N LEU A 10 -26.81 18.12 -11.21
CA LEU A 10 -25.40 17.83 -11.57
C LEU A 10 -24.39 18.81 -10.96
N GLY A 11 -24.64 19.37 -9.77
CA GLY A 11 -23.81 20.48 -9.26
C GLY A 11 -23.23 20.35 -7.85
N ALA A 12 -23.67 19.40 -7.00
CA ALA A 12 -23.35 19.47 -5.57
C ALA A 12 -22.76 18.18 -4.97
N SER A 13 -22.31 17.24 -5.80
CA SER A 13 -21.32 16.24 -5.37
C SER A 13 -19.91 16.83 -5.50
N ALA A 14 -19.73 18.05 -4.97
CA ALA A 14 -18.41 18.52 -4.61
C ALA A 14 -17.88 17.50 -3.60
N LEU A 15 -17.05 16.60 -4.09
CA LEU A 15 -16.29 15.63 -3.31
C LEU A 15 -15.60 16.42 -2.22
N TYR A 16 -16.20 16.46 -1.03
CA TYR A 16 -15.58 17.04 0.14
C TYR A 16 -14.37 16.18 0.44
N ILE A 17 -13.23 16.54 -0.15
CA ILE A 17 -11.92 16.11 0.31
C ILE A 17 -11.77 16.81 1.65
N SER A 18 -12.27 16.15 2.69
CA SER A 18 -12.06 16.59 4.07
C SER A 18 -10.56 16.74 4.24
N PRO A 19 -10.05 17.93 4.63
CA PRO A 19 -8.62 18.11 4.83
C PRO A 19 -8.21 17.15 5.94
N ALA A 20 -7.49 16.08 5.58
CA ALA A 20 -7.02 15.10 6.53
C ALA A 20 -6.20 15.82 7.59
N ALA A 21 -6.62 15.69 8.86
CA ALA A 21 -5.93 16.30 9.98
C ALA A 21 -4.45 15.90 9.94
N ARG A 22 -3.55 16.89 10.07
CA ARG A 22 -2.11 16.63 10.02
C ARG A 22 -1.74 15.67 11.15
N PRO A 23 -1.20 14.48 10.85
CA PRO A 23 -0.92 13.51 11.88
C PRO A 23 0.16 14.06 12.81
N THR A 24 -0.11 13.96 14.11
CA THR A 24 0.86 14.30 15.15
C THR A 24 2.09 13.40 15.04
N TRP A 25 3.22 13.82 15.61
CA TRP A 25 4.45 13.01 15.58
C TRP A 25 4.25 11.60 16.19
N ARG A 26 3.42 11.47 17.23
CA ARG A 26 3.06 10.18 17.84
C ARG A 26 2.30 9.29 16.87
N GLN A 27 1.35 9.86 16.14
CA GLN A 27 0.61 9.13 15.10
C GLN A 27 1.52 8.72 13.96
N ARG A 28 2.44 9.60 13.53
CA ARG A 28 3.45 9.27 12.52
C ARG A 28 4.31 8.08 12.95
N LEU A 29 4.81 8.10 14.18
CA LEU A 29 5.58 6.97 14.73
C LEU A 29 4.72 5.69 14.77
N ALA A 30 3.48 5.75 15.24
CA ALA A 30 2.58 4.60 15.25
C ALA A 30 2.35 4.04 13.84
N PHE A 31 2.10 4.90 12.85
CA PHE A 31 2.00 4.50 11.44
C PHE A 31 3.28 3.86 10.92
N THR A 32 4.44 4.41 11.26
CA THR A 32 5.74 3.83 10.91
C THR A 32 5.93 2.44 11.53
N PHE A 33 5.56 2.25 12.80
CA PHE A 33 5.60 0.94 13.45
C PHE A 33 4.65 -0.06 12.81
N VAL A 34 3.43 0.35 12.48
CA VAL A 34 2.46 -0.52 11.76
C VAL A 34 3.01 -0.92 10.40
N LEU A 35 3.60 0.03 9.66
CA LEU A 35 4.22 -0.25 8.37
C LEU A 35 5.39 -1.22 8.51
N TRP A 36 6.24 -1.05 9.52
CA TRP A 36 7.34 -1.99 9.80
C TRP A 36 6.84 -3.37 10.18
N HIS A 37 5.76 -3.45 10.96
CA HIS A 37 5.12 -4.72 11.32
C HIS A 37 4.56 -5.43 10.07
N GLN A 38 3.83 -4.72 9.21
CA GLN A 38 3.34 -5.26 7.94
C GLN A 38 4.48 -5.73 7.04
N ARG A 39 5.54 -4.92 6.89
CA ARG A 39 6.73 -5.30 6.12
C ARG A 39 7.41 -6.54 6.69
N ARG A 40 7.44 -6.71 8.01
CA ARG A 40 8.00 -7.91 8.67
C ARG A 40 7.16 -9.15 8.38
N GLU A 41 5.84 -9.04 8.46
CA GLU A 41 4.93 -10.14 8.13
C GLU A 41 4.99 -10.50 6.64
N MET A 42 5.08 -9.52 5.74
CA MET A 42 5.32 -9.76 4.31
C MET A 42 6.64 -10.48 4.06
N ARG A 43 7.75 -10.07 4.70
CA ARG A 43 9.04 -10.78 4.59
C ARG A 43 8.97 -12.20 5.14
N ARG A 44 8.23 -12.42 6.22
CA ARG A 44 8.01 -13.77 6.77
C ARG A 44 7.19 -14.64 5.84
N SER A 45 6.14 -14.08 5.24
CA SER A 45 5.33 -14.77 4.23
C SER A 45 6.16 -15.11 3.00
N LEU A 46 6.99 -14.18 2.51
CA LEU A 46 7.93 -14.42 1.40
C LEU A 46 9.00 -15.47 1.75
N ALA A 47 9.52 -15.48 2.99
CA ALA A 47 10.51 -16.45 3.44
C ALA A 47 9.90 -17.85 3.70
N GLN A 48 8.62 -17.93 4.05
CA GLN A 48 7.87 -19.19 4.13
C GLN A 48 7.38 -19.67 2.76
N MET A 49 7.20 -18.76 1.80
CA MET A 49 6.87 -19.10 0.42
C MET A 49 8.04 -19.85 -0.21
N ASP A 50 7.78 -21.06 -0.66
CA ASP A 50 8.79 -21.92 -1.27
C ASP A 50 9.34 -21.30 -2.57
N ALA A 51 10.60 -21.59 -2.90
CA ALA A 51 11.29 -21.10 -4.10
C ALA A 51 10.53 -21.43 -5.40
N ARG A 52 9.68 -22.46 -5.36
CA ARG A 52 8.81 -22.86 -6.45
C ARG A 52 7.65 -21.90 -6.67
N SER A 53 6.95 -21.51 -5.61
CA SER A 53 5.87 -20.52 -5.67
C SER A 53 6.37 -19.13 -6.09
N LEU A 54 7.58 -18.77 -5.69
CA LEU A 54 8.22 -17.53 -6.16
C LEU A 54 8.49 -17.56 -7.67
N ARG A 55 8.96 -18.69 -8.21
CA ARG A 55 9.17 -18.87 -9.65
C ARG A 55 7.86 -18.81 -10.44
N ASP A 56 6.79 -19.40 -9.92
CA ASP A 56 5.46 -19.35 -10.57
C ASP A 56 4.91 -17.91 -10.61
N ALA A 57 5.24 -17.08 -9.61
CA ALA A 57 4.94 -15.65 -9.60
C ALA A 57 5.89 -14.80 -10.48
N GLY A 58 6.87 -15.42 -11.14
CA GLY A 58 7.89 -14.74 -11.93
C GLY A 58 8.94 -14.00 -11.08
N ILE A 59 9.00 -14.25 -9.77
CA ILE A 59 9.94 -13.62 -8.85
C ILE A 59 11.17 -14.52 -8.71
N SER A 60 12.36 -13.95 -8.91
CA SER A 60 13.61 -14.68 -8.69
C SER A 60 13.75 -15.07 -7.21
N PRO A 61 13.92 -16.37 -6.87
CA PRO A 61 14.09 -16.80 -5.48
C PRO A 61 15.33 -16.18 -4.82
N ALA A 62 16.37 -15.91 -5.60
CA ALA A 62 17.58 -15.25 -5.13
C ALA A 62 17.31 -13.77 -4.76
N ALA A 63 16.47 -13.08 -5.53
CA ALA A 63 16.03 -11.72 -5.21
C ALA A 63 15.18 -11.70 -3.93
N ALA A 64 14.24 -12.64 -3.79
CA ALA A 64 13.43 -12.77 -2.58
C ALA A 64 14.27 -13.07 -1.33
N ALA A 65 15.29 -13.93 -1.43
CA ALA A 65 16.22 -14.21 -0.34
C ALA A 65 17.10 -13.00 0.01
N TYR A 66 17.55 -12.24 -0.99
CA TYR A 66 18.29 -11.00 -0.76
C TYR A 66 17.42 -9.94 -0.06
N GLU A 67 16.15 -9.82 -0.44
CA GLU A 67 15.20 -8.87 0.14
C GLU A 67 14.74 -9.26 1.55
N SER A 68 14.63 -10.56 1.84
CA SER A 68 14.27 -11.06 3.17
C SER A 68 15.38 -10.83 4.20
N GLY A 69 16.64 -10.81 3.76
CA GLY A 69 17.81 -10.47 4.58
C GLY A 69 17.99 -8.98 4.87
N LYS A 70 17.27 -8.08 4.17
CA LYS A 70 17.38 -6.64 4.41
C LYS A 70 16.77 -6.25 5.77
N PRO A 71 17.36 -5.28 6.48
CA PRO A 71 16.77 -4.78 7.71
C PRO A 71 15.36 -4.21 7.46
N PHE A 72 14.48 -4.41 8.44
CA PHE A 72 13.05 -4.19 8.22
C PHE A 72 12.66 -2.72 7.97
N TRP A 73 13.50 -1.80 8.43
CA TRP A 73 13.34 -0.35 8.28
C TRP A 73 13.66 0.13 6.86
N THR A 74 14.36 -0.66 6.05
CA THR A 74 14.63 -0.35 4.65
C THR A 74 13.42 -0.69 3.79
N GLU A 75 13.07 0.21 2.87
CA GLU A 75 12.04 0.00 1.87
C GLU A 75 12.38 -1.19 0.97
N MET A 76 11.39 -2.03 0.66
CA MET A 76 11.56 -3.11 -0.31
C MET A 76 11.82 -2.48 -1.68
N GLY A 77 12.84 -2.99 -2.37
CA GLY A 77 13.07 -2.59 -3.74
C GLY A 77 12.04 -3.26 -4.67
N PRO A 78 11.94 -2.82 -5.92
CA PRO A 78 11.19 -3.57 -6.91
C PRO A 78 11.82 -4.97 -7.07
N LEU A 79 11.05 -6.01 -6.72
CA LEU A 79 11.34 -7.40 -7.04
C LEU A 79 11.19 -7.55 -8.57
N ARG A 80 12.30 -7.51 -9.30
CA ARG A 80 12.38 -7.73 -10.75
C ARG A 80 13.39 -8.82 -11.07
#